data_AF-A0A090AL09-F1
#
_entry.id   AF-A0A090AL09-F1
#
_cell.length_a   1.000
_cell.length_b   1.000
_cell.length_c   1.000
_cell.angle_alpha   90.00
_cell.angle_beta   90.00
_cell.angle_gamma   90.00
#
_symmetry.space_group_name_H-M   'P 1'
#
loop_
_entity.id
_entity.type
_entity.pdbx_description
1 polymer ?
#
loop_
_entity_poly.entity_id
_entity_poly.type
_entity_poly.pdbx_seq_one_letter_code
_entity_poly.pdbx_strand_id
1 'polypeptide(L)'
;MKTLSHLSSGLIIGSLLFIHSVAATEQGVVVTTNPAATIAKPAEAKPAERHYVHKDPQACVNLKLNCEPGQKPFSDETGCGCLPELKIIPELKYQTLQIKEAGITIEYPKTWFQQDKDMAWSPNQQGTPLLGFKWTTVEPEQWEPDQMLPKSSDWLGPFMIDLGWERGLLYFVQIKANKDPVAKPNQSTSPDKSAESAKPNQSTPPDKPAEPAKPANNDLTPNKPVVKDEPTDLFEIHTIIPRMEAEIAYDFYARAHNLLQLKAIDAITQKFMQSVVLNSLKLYVSEDPKECKKISLDCNDNEEEFFDKDGCGCINHPQTEEVYDN
;
A
#
# COMPACT_ATOMS: atom_id res chain seq x y z
N MET A 1 28.36 48.81 -41.35
CA MET A 1 27.61 48.40 -42.56
C MET A 1 26.74 47.19 -42.23
N LYS A 2 25.85 46.77 -43.14
CA LYS A 2 24.77 45.79 -42.94
C LYS A 2 25.22 44.39 -42.45
N THR A 3 24.18 43.60 -42.10
CA THR A 3 24.07 42.12 -41.99
C THR A 3 24.38 41.51 -40.61
N LEU A 4 23.76 40.39 -40.19
CA LEU A 4 22.75 39.52 -40.83
C LEU A 4 21.80 38.91 -39.77
N SER A 5 20.55 38.65 -40.16
CA SER A 5 19.54 37.94 -39.37
C SER A 5 19.78 36.43 -39.32
N HIS A 6 19.52 35.80 -38.18
CA HIS A 6 19.26 34.36 -38.08
C HIS A 6 17.95 34.09 -37.35
N LEU A 7 16.96 33.56 -38.08
CA LEU A 7 15.85 32.84 -37.47
C LEU A 7 16.33 31.42 -37.13
N SER A 8 16.10 30.96 -35.91
CA SER A 8 16.16 29.53 -35.56
C SER A 8 14.75 28.95 -35.52
N SER A 9 14.34 28.31 -36.60
CA SER A 9 13.10 27.51 -36.63
C SER A 9 13.27 26.27 -35.77
N GLY A 10 12.77 26.32 -34.53
CA GLY A 10 12.71 25.17 -33.63
C GLY A 10 11.67 24.16 -34.10
N LEU A 11 12.11 22.97 -34.51
CA LEU A 11 11.24 21.87 -34.90
C LEU A 11 10.65 21.23 -33.62
N ILE A 12 9.37 21.48 -33.32
CA ILE A 12 8.67 20.81 -32.22
C ILE A 12 8.37 19.37 -32.64
N ILE A 13 9.23 18.44 -32.24
CA ILE A 13 8.96 17.01 -32.33
C ILE A 13 8.08 16.63 -31.12
N GLY A 14 6.80 16.41 -31.36
CA GLY A 14 5.87 15.91 -30.34
C GLY A 14 6.15 14.44 -30.01
N SER A 15 6.95 14.19 -28.99
CA SER A 15 7.15 12.84 -28.44
C SER A 15 5.95 12.43 -27.59
N LEU A 16 5.11 11.52 -28.10
CA LEU A 16 4.13 10.80 -27.27
C LEU A 16 4.88 9.97 -26.22
N LEU A 17 4.58 10.20 -24.93
CA LEU A 17 5.01 9.30 -23.86
C LEU A 17 4.19 8.00 -23.91
N PHE A 18 4.89 6.87 -24.00
CA PHE A 18 4.33 5.56 -23.68
C PHE A 18 4.60 5.24 -22.21
N ILE A 19 3.59 4.72 -21.50
CA ILE A 19 3.78 4.04 -20.22
C ILE A 19 4.56 2.76 -20.50
N HIS A 20 5.79 2.67 -20.02
CA HIS A 20 6.67 1.53 -20.31
C HIS A 20 6.41 0.36 -19.37
N SER A 21 6.28 -0.84 -19.95
CA SER A 21 6.30 -2.09 -19.20
C SER A 21 7.68 -2.30 -18.56
N VAL A 22 7.70 -2.62 -17.27
CA VAL A 22 8.92 -3.09 -16.59
C VAL A 22 9.33 -4.44 -17.17
N ALA A 23 10.40 -4.45 -17.95
CA ALA A 23 11.04 -5.67 -18.45
C ALA A 23 12.21 -6.04 -17.51
N ALA A 24 12.05 -7.11 -16.74
CA ALA A 24 13.15 -7.67 -15.97
C ALA A 24 14.15 -8.36 -16.91
N THR A 25 15.42 -8.03 -16.80
CA THR A 25 16.53 -8.75 -17.45
C THR A 25 17.49 -9.26 -16.37
N GLU A 26 18.25 -10.32 -16.65
CA GLU A 26 19.13 -10.98 -15.68
C GLU A 26 20.32 -10.11 -15.18
N GLN A 27 20.44 -8.87 -15.65
CA GLN A 27 21.58 -7.97 -15.37
C GLN A 27 21.19 -6.71 -14.56
N GLY A 28 20.01 -6.71 -13.95
CA GLY A 28 19.57 -5.67 -13.01
C GLY A 28 18.44 -4.79 -13.53
N VAL A 29 17.71 -4.17 -12.59
CA VAL A 29 16.55 -3.31 -12.89
C VAL A 29 17.04 -1.88 -13.09
N VAL A 30 17.01 -1.39 -14.34
CA VAL A 30 17.28 0.02 -14.65
C VAL A 30 15.99 0.81 -14.47
N VAL A 31 15.86 1.50 -13.33
CA VAL A 31 14.75 2.43 -13.06
C VAL A 31 15.15 3.82 -13.54
N THR A 32 14.55 4.31 -14.63
CA THR A 32 14.73 5.69 -15.10
C THR A 32 13.64 6.59 -14.51
N THR A 33 13.94 7.29 -13.42
CA THR A 33 13.03 8.29 -12.83
C THR A 33 13.07 9.59 -13.62
N ASN A 34 11.93 9.99 -14.19
CA ASN A 34 11.76 11.32 -14.80
C ASN A 34 10.90 12.18 -13.84
N PRO A 35 11.44 13.23 -13.20
CA PRO A 35 10.81 13.91 -12.06
C PRO A 35 9.67 14.88 -12.44
N ALA A 36 9.07 14.73 -13.61
CA ALA A 36 7.97 15.56 -14.11
C ALA A 36 6.74 14.70 -14.45
N ALA A 37 6.25 13.94 -13.47
CA ALA A 37 5.00 13.21 -13.57
C ALA A 37 3.82 14.12 -13.22
N THR A 38 3.43 15.00 -14.16
CA THR A 38 2.12 15.66 -14.09
C THR A 38 1.04 14.60 -13.92
N ILE A 39 0.09 14.80 -13.00
CA ILE A 39 -1.01 13.87 -12.74
C ILE A 39 -1.75 13.63 -14.05
N ALA A 40 -1.50 12.46 -14.65
CA ALA A 40 -2.09 12.13 -15.94
C ALA A 40 -3.59 11.92 -15.71
N LYS A 41 -4.41 12.71 -16.41
CA LYS A 41 -5.85 12.47 -16.58
C LYS A 41 -6.07 10.95 -16.74
N PRO A 42 -6.98 10.31 -15.96
CA PRO A 42 -7.08 8.86 -15.86
C PRO A 42 -6.95 8.22 -17.23
N ALA A 43 -5.89 7.43 -17.42
CA ALA A 43 -5.50 6.95 -18.74
C ALA A 43 -6.69 6.25 -19.39
N GLU A 44 -7.25 6.88 -20.42
CA GLU A 44 -8.50 6.48 -21.03
C GLU A 44 -8.35 5.03 -21.48
N ALA A 45 -9.06 4.12 -20.80
CA ALA A 45 -8.69 2.72 -20.75
C ALA A 45 -8.58 2.17 -22.17
N LYS A 46 -7.35 1.81 -22.61
CA LYS A 46 -7.04 1.45 -24.00
C LYS A 46 -8.13 0.50 -24.49
N PRO A 47 -8.95 0.91 -25.50
CA PRO A 47 -10.15 0.17 -25.84
C PRO A 47 -9.78 -1.28 -26.14
N ALA A 48 -10.52 -2.21 -25.53
CA ALA A 48 -10.21 -3.63 -25.55
C ALA A 48 -9.93 -4.09 -26.99
N GLU A 49 -8.78 -4.73 -27.20
CA GLU A 49 -8.24 -4.95 -28.54
C GLU A 49 -9.21 -5.82 -29.36
N ARG A 50 -9.76 -5.23 -30.41
CA ARG A 50 -10.85 -5.82 -31.20
C ARG A 50 -10.29 -6.81 -32.22
N HIS A 51 -10.47 -8.10 -32.00
CA HIS A 51 -10.13 -9.12 -33.01
C HIS A 51 -11.26 -9.26 -34.02
N TYR A 52 -11.19 -8.45 -35.09
CA TYR A 52 -12.11 -8.53 -36.22
C TYR A 52 -11.91 -9.82 -37.01
N VAL A 53 -13.01 -10.55 -37.23
CA VAL A 53 -13.08 -11.67 -38.19
C VAL A 53 -13.51 -11.14 -39.55
N HIS A 54 -14.36 -10.12 -39.60
CA HIS A 54 -14.73 -9.43 -40.84
C HIS A 54 -14.97 -7.92 -40.61
N LYS A 55 -14.69 -7.09 -41.63
CA LYS A 55 -14.81 -5.61 -41.55
C LYS A 55 -16.01 -5.03 -42.32
N ASP A 56 -16.62 -5.80 -43.22
CA ASP A 56 -17.91 -5.43 -43.82
C ASP A 56 -19.06 -5.94 -42.93
N PRO A 57 -19.94 -5.04 -42.41
CA PRO A 57 -21.10 -5.43 -41.62
C PRO A 57 -22.13 -6.28 -42.37
N GLN A 58 -22.24 -6.19 -43.71
CA GLN A 58 -23.21 -6.99 -44.46
C GLN A 58 -22.84 -8.48 -44.49
N ALA A 59 -21.56 -8.80 -44.70
CA ALA A 59 -21.04 -10.16 -44.54
C ALA A 59 -21.21 -10.72 -43.12
N CYS A 60 -21.24 -9.87 -42.09
CA CYS A 60 -21.41 -10.28 -40.69
C CYS A 60 -22.82 -10.81 -40.37
N VAL A 61 -23.86 -10.39 -41.09
CA VAL A 61 -25.26 -10.75 -40.83
C VAL A 61 -25.48 -12.28 -40.79
N ASN A 62 -24.73 -13.03 -41.59
CA ASN A 62 -24.86 -14.49 -41.70
C ASN A 62 -23.67 -15.25 -41.09
N LEU A 63 -22.71 -14.56 -40.48
CA LEU A 63 -21.47 -15.17 -39.97
C LEU A 63 -21.64 -15.68 -38.55
N LYS A 64 -21.61 -17.01 -38.36
CA LYS A 64 -21.59 -17.60 -37.02
C LYS A 64 -20.17 -17.53 -36.43
N LEU A 65 -19.96 -16.53 -35.58
CA LEU A 65 -18.72 -16.33 -34.83
C LEU A 65 -18.55 -17.42 -33.76
N ASN A 66 -17.45 -18.19 -33.86
CA ASN A 66 -17.04 -19.16 -32.84
C ASN A 66 -15.83 -18.57 -32.08
N CYS A 67 -16.10 -17.80 -31.04
CA CYS A 67 -15.06 -17.20 -30.21
C CYS A 67 -14.46 -18.21 -29.21
N GLU A 68 -13.23 -17.98 -28.76
CA GLU A 68 -12.57 -18.83 -27.78
C GLU A 68 -13.18 -18.68 -26.36
N PRO A 69 -12.97 -19.64 -25.44
CA PRO A 69 -13.42 -19.50 -24.05
C PRO A 69 -12.91 -18.20 -23.40
N GLY A 70 -13.81 -17.41 -22.81
CA GLY A 70 -13.47 -16.09 -22.27
C GLY A 70 -13.47 -14.96 -23.31
N GLN A 71 -14.05 -15.18 -24.49
CA GLN A 71 -14.36 -14.14 -25.48
C GLN A 71 -15.87 -14.06 -25.75
N LYS A 72 -16.35 -12.87 -26.13
CA LYS A 72 -17.72 -12.64 -26.59
C LYS A 72 -17.74 -12.19 -28.06
N PRO A 73 -18.67 -12.71 -28.89
CA PRO A 73 -18.86 -12.20 -30.24
C PRO A 73 -19.41 -10.78 -30.21
N PHE A 74 -18.97 -9.95 -31.15
CA PHE A 74 -19.54 -8.63 -31.42
C PHE A 74 -19.85 -8.48 -32.91
N SER A 75 -20.85 -7.66 -33.22
CA SER A 75 -21.17 -7.21 -34.57
C SER A 75 -21.73 -5.80 -34.48
N ASP A 76 -21.09 -4.85 -35.15
CA ASP A 76 -21.49 -3.44 -35.20
C ASP A 76 -21.23 -2.85 -36.60
N GLU A 77 -21.38 -1.53 -36.73
CA GLU A 77 -21.20 -0.80 -37.99
C GLU A 77 -19.76 -0.83 -38.56
N THR A 78 -18.78 -1.28 -37.77
CA THR A 78 -17.37 -1.44 -38.18
C THR A 78 -16.99 -2.87 -38.58
N GLY A 79 -17.93 -3.81 -38.44
CA GLY A 79 -17.75 -5.23 -38.75
C GLY A 79 -18.06 -6.13 -37.56
N CYS A 80 -17.42 -7.30 -37.50
CA CYS A 80 -17.71 -8.31 -36.49
C CYS A 80 -16.47 -9.15 -36.15
N GLY A 81 -16.49 -9.74 -34.97
CA GLY A 81 -15.39 -10.55 -34.48
C GLY A 81 -15.56 -10.95 -33.02
N CYS A 82 -14.44 -11.16 -32.32
CA CYS A 82 -14.42 -11.57 -30.92
C CYS A 82 -13.74 -10.49 -30.08
N LEU A 83 -14.36 -10.12 -28.96
CA LEU A 83 -13.75 -9.31 -27.91
C LEU A 83 -13.36 -10.25 -26.76
N PRO A 84 -12.26 -9.98 -26.02
CA PRO A 84 -12.11 -10.53 -24.69
C PRO A 84 -13.39 -10.26 -23.88
N GLU A 85 -13.96 -11.27 -23.25
CA GLU A 85 -14.99 -11.05 -22.26
C GLU A 85 -14.33 -10.26 -21.14
N LEU A 86 -14.65 -8.97 -21.05
CA LEU A 86 -14.28 -8.16 -19.90
C LEU A 86 -14.91 -8.83 -18.69
N LYS A 87 -14.09 -9.63 -18.00
CA LYS A 87 -14.42 -10.22 -16.72
C LYS A 87 -14.73 -9.03 -15.83
N ILE A 88 -16.02 -8.80 -15.57
CA ILE A 88 -16.47 -7.72 -14.71
C ILE A 88 -15.82 -7.99 -13.36
N ILE A 89 -14.72 -7.27 -13.09
CA ILE A 89 -14.08 -7.31 -11.79
C ILE A 89 -15.15 -6.75 -10.86
N PRO A 90 -15.68 -7.56 -9.93
CA PRO A 90 -16.75 -7.09 -9.06
C PRO A 90 -16.24 -5.85 -8.34
N GLU A 91 -17.04 -4.78 -8.38
CA GLU A 91 -16.66 -3.50 -7.81
C GLU A 91 -16.15 -3.69 -6.39
N LEU A 92 -14.85 -3.37 -6.18
CA LEU A 92 -14.23 -3.52 -4.88
C LEU A 92 -14.89 -2.52 -3.94
N LYS A 93 -15.65 -3.04 -2.97
CA LYS A 93 -16.24 -2.23 -1.91
C LYS A 93 -15.17 -1.98 -0.86
N TYR A 94 -14.98 -0.72 -0.52
CA TYR A 94 -14.03 -0.31 0.51
C TYR A 94 -14.73 -0.08 1.85
N GLN A 95 -13.95 -0.05 2.91
CA GLN A 95 -14.35 0.36 4.25
C GLN A 95 -13.30 1.33 4.78
N THR A 96 -13.78 2.36 5.46
CA THR A 96 -12.94 3.40 6.05
C THR A 96 -12.46 2.99 7.45
N LEU A 97 -11.18 3.22 7.76
CA LEU A 97 -10.62 3.18 9.11
C LEU A 97 -10.06 4.57 9.46
N GLN A 98 -10.46 5.11 10.61
CA GLN A 98 -9.85 6.30 11.19
C GLN A 98 -8.83 5.88 12.27
N ILE A 99 -7.59 6.37 12.14
CA ILE A 99 -6.48 6.14 13.06
C ILE A 99 -6.19 7.49 13.72
N LYS A 100 -6.74 7.70 14.92
CA LYS A 100 -6.75 9.02 15.58
C LYS A 100 -5.35 9.42 16.02
N GLU A 101 -4.59 8.46 16.51
CA GLU A 101 -3.21 8.56 17.00
C GLU A 101 -2.23 8.93 15.88
N ALA A 102 -2.56 8.60 14.63
CA ALA A 102 -1.77 8.95 13.45
C ALA A 102 -2.31 10.19 12.71
N GLY A 103 -3.47 10.71 13.11
CA GLY A 103 -4.15 11.80 12.41
C GLY A 103 -4.66 11.44 11.02
N ILE A 104 -4.88 10.17 10.67
CA ILE A 104 -5.28 9.78 9.30
C ILE A 104 -6.56 8.96 9.23
N THR A 105 -7.15 8.95 8.03
CA THR A 105 -8.28 8.13 7.64
C THR A 105 -7.94 7.42 6.33
N ILE A 106 -8.14 6.10 6.25
CA ILE A 106 -7.74 5.25 5.11
C ILE A 106 -8.87 4.34 4.64
N GLU A 107 -8.92 4.00 3.35
CA GLU A 107 -9.86 3.02 2.79
C GLU A 107 -9.16 1.69 2.46
N TYR A 108 -9.66 0.59 3.03
CA TYR A 108 -9.20 -0.77 2.72
C TYR A 108 -10.33 -1.63 2.12
N PRO A 109 -10.05 -2.69 1.34
CA PRO A 109 -11.10 -3.53 0.76
C PRO A 109 -11.90 -4.25 1.84
N LYS A 110 -13.23 -4.10 1.83
CA LYS A 110 -14.16 -4.68 2.82
C LYS A 110 -14.15 -6.22 2.84
N THR A 111 -13.66 -6.85 1.78
CA THR A 111 -13.55 -8.31 1.66
C THR A 111 -12.22 -8.87 2.21
N TRP A 112 -11.28 -8.02 2.61
CA TRP A 112 -9.99 -8.45 3.14
C TRP A 112 -10.06 -8.67 4.66
N PHE A 113 -9.34 -9.68 5.13
CA PHE A 113 -9.22 -10.01 6.54
C PHE A 113 -8.11 -9.17 7.17
N GLN A 114 -8.43 -8.43 8.22
CA GLN A 114 -7.40 -7.78 9.03
C GLN A 114 -6.51 -8.87 9.67
N GLN A 115 -5.18 -8.69 9.55
CA GLN A 115 -4.17 -9.59 10.07
C GLN A 115 -3.61 -8.98 11.36
N ASP A 116 -3.85 -9.67 12.48
CA ASP A 116 -3.34 -9.33 13.82
C ASP A 116 -3.51 -7.85 14.23
N LYS A 117 -2.55 -7.31 14.98
CA LYS A 117 -2.57 -5.95 15.54
C LYS A 117 -1.95 -4.91 14.60
N ASP A 118 -1.19 -5.35 13.60
CA ASP A 118 -0.20 -4.53 12.89
C ASP A 118 -0.82 -3.70 11.74
N MET A 119 -2.09 -3.30 11.90
CA MET A 119 -2.91 -2.58 10.90
C MET A 119 -2.64 -3.05 9.47
N ALA A 120 -2.78 -4.35 9.28
CA ALA A 120 -2.55 -5.03 8.02
C ALA A 120 -3.79 -5.81 7.59
N TRP A 121 -3.93 -6.03 6.28
CA TRP A 121 -5.05 -6.73 5.65
C TRP A 121 -4.54 -7.67 4.57
N SER A 122 -5.21 -8.79 4.38
CA SER A 122 -4.92 -9.75 3.32
C SER A 122 -6.23 -10.28 2.70
N PRO A 123 -6.27 -10.60 1.38
CA PRO A 123 -7.41 -11.26 0.76
C PRO A 123 -7.62 -12.70 1.26
N ASN A 124 -6.70 -13.26 2.06
CA ASN A 124 -6.82 -14.58 2.66
C ASN A 124 -6.44 -14.58 4.15
N GLN A 125 -6.69 -15.69 4.83
CA GLN A 125 -6.37 -15.88 6.25
C GLN A 125 -4.93 -16.40 6.48
N GLN A 126 -4.11 -16.49 5.42
CA GLN A 126 -2.74 -17.00 5.46
C GLN A 126 -1.70 -15.88 5.40
N GLY A 127 -2.13 -14.61 5.34
CA GLY A 127 -1.29 -13.44 5.58
C GLY A 127 -0.45 -12.94 4.40
N THR A 128 -0.55 -13.53 3.20
CA THR A 128 0.13 -13.05 1.98
C THR A 128 -0.69 -13.29 0.70
N PRO A 129 -0.76 -12.34 -0.27
CA PRO A 129 -0.22 -10.99 -0.19
C PRO A 129 -0.91 -10.17 0.90
N LEU A 130 -0.25 -9.13 1.39
CA LEU A 130 -0.69 -8.31 2.51
C LEU A 130 -0.42 -6.86 2.20
N LEU A 131 -1.28 -5.99 2.71
CA LEU A 131 -1.17 -4.54 2.66
C LEU A 131 -1.32 -4.03 4.08
N GLY A 132 -0.49 -3.12 4.53
CA GLY A 132 -0.54 -2.60 5.88
C GLY A 132 -0.08 -1.17 6.00
N PHE A 133 -0.29 -0.63 7.20
CA PHE A 133 0.02 0.73 7.57
C PHE A 133 0.69 0.76 8.94
N LYS A 134 1.76 1.53 9.07
CA LYS A 134 2.43 1.83 10.34
C LYS A 134 2.70 3.31 10.43
N TRP A 135 2.91 3.78 11.65
CA TRP A 135 3.43 5.11 11.91
C TRP A 135 4.36 5.06 13.11
N THR A 136 5.23 6.07 13.21
CA THR A 136 6.10 6.27 14.36
C THR A 136 6.30 7.75 14.60
N THR A 137 6.50 8.13 15.87
CA THR A 137 7.00 9.47 16.22
C THR A 137 8.46 9.57 15.78
N VAL A 138 8.87 10.70 15.23
CA VAL A 138 10.22 10.93 14.72
C VAL A 138 10.84 12.17 15.36
N GLU A 139 12.10 12.06 15.78
CA GLU A 139 12.93 13.21 16.16
C GLU A 139 13.62 13.74 14.90
N PRO A 140 13.32 14.95 14.41
CA PRO A 140 13.77 15.41 13.09
C PRO A 140 15.29 15.42 12.85
N GLU A 141 16.10 15.45 13.91
CA GLU A 141 17.57 15.48 13.84
C GLU A 141 18.22 14.07 13.88
N GLN A 142 17.48 13.02 14.24
CA GLN A 142 18.02 11.67 14.51
C GLN A 142 17.32 10.55 13.73
N TRP A 143 16.16 10.83 13.15
CA TRP A 143 15.39 9.86 12.39
C TRP A 143 15.82 9.80 10.92
N GLU A 144 15.99 8.58 10.43
CA GLU A 144 16.26 8.26 9.03
C GLU A 144 15.15 7.33 8.51
N PRO A 145 14.68 7.48 7.25
CA PRO A 145 13.60 6.65 6.71
C PRO A 145 13.88 5.14 6.74
N ASP A 146 15.13 4.72 6.60
CA ASP A 146 15.51 3.31 6.61
C ASP A 146 15.24 2.62 7.96
N GLN A 147 15.07 3.39 9.05
CA GLN A 147 14.68 2.89 10.37
C GLN A 147 13.27 2.27 10.40
N MET A 148 12.39 2.63 9.44
CA MET A 148 11.07 2.00 9.29
C MET A 148 11.12 0.69 8.48
N LEU A 149 12.22 0.42 7.75
CA LEU A 149 12.33 -0.77 6.92
C LEU A 149 12.57 -2.04 7.76
N PRO A 150 12.16 -3.22 7.27
CA PRO A 150 12.43 -4.49 7.94
C PRO A 150 13.94 -4.74 8.15
N LYS A 151 14.32 -5.11 9.37
CA LYS A 151 15.70 -5.50 9.70
C LYS A 151 16.12 -6.74 8.90
N SER A 152 17.41 -6.85 8.58
CA SER A 152 18.00 -7.94 7.79
C SER A 152 17.44 -8.06 6.36
N SER A 153 17.08 -6.93 5.75
CA SER A 153 16.66 -6.86 4.34
C SER A 153 17.74 -6.26 3.44
N ASP A 154 17.72 -6.65 2.16
CA ASP A 154 18.31 -5.87 1.09
C ASP A 154 17.23 -4.94 0.51
N TRP A 155 17.57 -3.72 0.10
CA TRP A 155 16.59 -2.79 -0.47
C TRP A 155 17.14 -1.95 -1.62
N LEU A 156 16.21 -1.43 -2.44
CA LEU A 156 16.43 -0.55 -3.58
C LEU A 156 15.53 0.69 -3.44
N GLY A 157 16.15 1.87 -3.40
CA GLY A 157 15.49 3.16 -3.19
C GLY A 157 16.44 4.18 -2.55
N PRO A 158 15.91 5.25 -1.92
CA PRO A 158 14.54 5.72 -2.07
C PRO A 158 14.28 6.22 -3.50
N PHE A 159 13.04 6.07 -3.95
CA PHE A 159 12.51 6.77 -5.12
C PHE A 159 11.47 7.79 -4.65
N MET A 160 11.64 9.07 -5.02
CA MET A 160 10.62 10.09 -4.74
C MET A 160 9.33 9.76 -5.49
N ILE A 161 8.21 9.77 -4.79
CA ILE A 161 6.87 9.70 -5.38
C ILE A 161 5.99 10.84 -4.85
N ASP A 162 4.99 11.20 -5.65
CA ASP A 162 3.95 12.17 -5.31
C ASP A 162 2.62 11.42 -5.24
N LEU A 163 1.90 11.58 -4.13
CA LEU A 163 0.60 10.95 -3.89
C LEU A 163 -0.58 11.91 -4.12
N GLY A 164 -0.32 13.14 -4.54
CA GLY A 164 -1.29 14.23 -4.71
C GLY A 164 -1.68 14.93 -3.40
N TRP A 165 -1.47 14.28 -2.24
CA TRP A 165 -1.69 14.86 -0.91
C TRP A 165 -0.40 15.05 -0.10
N GLU A 166 0.67 14.30 -0.41
CA GLU A 166 2.00 14.45 0.19
C GLU A 166 3.07 13.75 -0.68
N ARG A 167 4.35 14.06 -0.48
CA ARG A 167 5.48 13.38 -1.12
C ARG A 167 6.03 12.25 -0.26
N GLY A 168 6.28 11.11 -0.88
CA GLY A 168 6.79 9.90 -0.22
C GLY A 168 8.11 9.39 -0.79
N LEU A 169 8.75 8.51 -0.02
CA LEU A 169 9.95 7.76 -0.35
C LEU A 169 9.57 6.29 -0.57
N LEU A 170 9.63 5.83 -1.81
CA LEU A 170 9.34 4.46 -2.21
C LEU A 170 10.59 3.59 -2.13
N TYR A 171 10.47 2.43 -1.49
CA TYR A 171 11.51 1.40 -1.37
C TYR A 171 10.97 0.06 -1.85
N PHE A 172 11.79 -0.69 -2.58
CA PHE A 172 11.59 -2.12 -2.84
C PHE A 172 12.53 -2.91 -1.94
N VAL A 173 11.99 -3.85 -1.19
CA VAL A 173 12.68 -4.56 -0.11
C VAL A 173 12.61 -6.06 -0.35
N GLN A 174 13.73 -6.77 -0.21
CA GLN A 174 13.79 -8.23 -0.17
C GLN A 174 14.26 -8.65 1.23
N ILE A 175 13.36 -9.24 1.99
CA ILE A 175 13.71 -9.92 3.24
C ILE A 175 14.11 -11.34 2.87
N LYS A 176 15.41 -11.63 3.02
CA LYS A 176 15.91 -13.00 2.91
C LYS A 176 15.31 -13.81 4.05
N ALA A 177 14.68 -14.93 3.73
CA ALA A 177 14.16 -15.80 4.78
C ALA A 177 15.34 -16.25 5.65
N ASN A 178 15.29 -15.93 6.95
CA ASN A 178 16.46 -15.98 7.82
C ASN A 178 16.96 -17.43 7.90
N LYS A 179 18.03 -17.73 7.17
CA LYS A 179 18.77 -18.99 7.27
C LYS A 179 19.60 -18.92 8.54
N ASP A 180 18.93 -18.84 9.69
CA ASP A 180 19.53 -19.08 10.98
C ASP A 180 20.30 -20.40 10.85
N PRO A 181 21.65 -20.37 10.97
CA PRO A 181 22.44 -21.57 10.77
C PRO A 181 22.08 -22.49 11.92
N VAL A 182 21.22 -23.49 11.63
CA VAL A 182 20.57 -24.41 12.59
C VAL A 182 21.49 -24.59 13.78
N ALA A 183 21.14 -23.91 14.88
CA ALA A 183 22.07 -23.72 15.99
C ALA A 183 22.60 -25.10 16.38
N LYS A 184 23.91 -25.33 16.16
CA LYS A 184 24.53 -26.63 16.43
C LYS A 184 24.09 -27.03 17.84
N PRO A 185 23.45 -28.19 18.02
CA PRO A 185 22.81 -28.51 19.30
C PRO A 185 23.84 -28.36 20.41
N ASN A 186 23.63 -27.36 21.26
CA ASN A 186 24.62 -26.96 22.25
C ASN A 186 24.98 -28.18 23.10
N GLN A 187 26.28 -28.49 23.17
CA GLN A 187 26.76 -29.50 24.10
C GLN A 187 26.36 -29.09 25.52
N SER A 188 25.69 -29.99 26.21
CA SER A 188 25.17 -29.81 27.56
C SER A 188 26.28 -29.36 28.53
N THR A 189 26.23 -28.11 28.95
CA THR A 189 26.83 -27.66 30.21
C THR A 189 25.71 -27.50 31.24
N SER A 190 25.41 -28.59 31.93
CA SER A 190 24.51 -28.60 33.10
C SER A 190 25.12 -27.86 34.30
N PRO A 191 24.30 -27.46 35.29
CA PRO A 191 24.51 -26.23 36.04
C PRO A 191 25.15 -26.46 37.42
N ASP A 192 25.65 -25.38 38.02
CA ASP A 192 25.94 -25.34 39.45
C ASP A 192 24.86 -24.58 40.24
N LYS A 193 24.64 -25.00 41.49
CA LYS A 193 23.52 -24.57 42.35
C LYS A 193 23.98 -23.63 43.47
N SER A 194 23.14 -22.66 43.83
CA SER A 194 22.85 -22.18 45.21
C SER A 194 21.74 -21.12 45.14
N ALA A 195 20.52 -21.33 45.68
CA ALA A 195 20.12 -21.18 47.10
C ALA A 195 19.84 -19.69 47.46
N GLU A 196 18.83 -19.28 48.26
CA GLU A 196 17.63 -19.90 48.86
C GLU A 196 16.73 -18.79 49.49
N SER A 197 15.48 -19.10 49.91
CA SER A 197 14.54 -18.28 50.74
C SER A 197 13.62 -17.27 50.01
N ALA A 198 12.37 -17.00 50.42
CA ALA A 198 11.39 -17.75 51.23
C ALA A 198 9.94 -17.21 50.99
N LYS A 199 8.92 -18.02 51.30
CA LYS A 199 7.44 -17.76 51.24
C LYS A 199 6.92 -17.01 52.51
N PRO A 200 5.61 -16.68 52.73
CA PRO A 200 4.33 -17.17 52.13
C PRO A 200 3.33 -16.00 51.76
N ASN A 201 1.99 -16.07 51.65
CA ASN A 201 0.94 -17.12 51.77
C ASN A 201 -0.39 -16.73 51.04
N GLN A 202 -1.32 -17.70 50.87
CA GLN A 202 -2.81 -17.54 50.71
C GLN A 202 -3.35 -16.73 49.48
N SER A 203 -4.52 -16.97 48.89
CA SER A 203 -5.74 -17.73 49.27
C SER A 203 -6.45 -18.35 48.04
N THR A 204 -7.23 -19.44 48.23
CA THR A 204 -8.10 -20.07 47.20
C THR A 204 -9.58 -19.98 47.56
N PRO A 205 -10.48 -19.84 46.56
CA PRO A 205 -11.88 -20.28 46.62
C PRO A 205 -12.20 -21.41 45.60
N PRO A 206 -13.37 -22.09 45.69
CA PRO A 206 -13.45 -23.52 45.35
C PRO A 206 -14.24 -23.91 44.09
N ASP A 207 -14.09 -25.20 43.76
CA ASP A 207 -15.03 -26.12 43.09
C ASP A 207 -15.81 -25.67 41.83
N LYS A 208 -15.38 -26.22 40.68
CA LYS A 208 -16.19 -26.32 39.46
C LYS A 208 -16.54 -27.80 39.19
N PRO A 209 -17.80 -28.15 38.84
CA PRO A 209 -18.19 -29.55 38.63
C PRO A 209 -17.49 -30.23 37.46
N ALA A 210 -17.34 -31.55 37.56
CA ALA A 210 -16.72 -32.39 36.54
C ALA A 210 -17.51 -32.43 35.22
N GLU A 211 -16.80 -32.30 34.09
CA GLU A 211 -17.33 -32.45 32.74
C GLU A 211 -17.36 -33.94 32.35
N PRO A 212 -18.43 -34.45 31.70
CA PRO A 212 -18.53 -35.86 31.35
C PRO A 212 -17.54 -36.25 30.24
N ALA A 213 -16.89 -37.40 30.41
CA ALA A 213 -15.88 -37.90 29.48
C ALA A 213 -16.46 -38.11 28.05
N LYS A 214 -15.80 -37.49 27.07
CA LYS A 214 -16.12 -37.63 25.64
C LYS A 214 -15.56 -38.96 25.12
N PRO A 215 -16.31 -39.74 24.31
CA PRO A 215 -15.81 -41.01 23.79
C PRO A 215 -14.64 -40.82 22.83
N ALA A 216 -13.63 -41.68 22.97
CA ALA A 216 -12.45 -41.70 22.10
C ALA A 216 -12.80 -42.30 20.73
N ASN A 217 -13.06 -41.45 19.74
CA ASN A 217 -13.09 -41.87 18.35
C ASN A 217 -11.65 -41.95 17.81
N ASN A 218 -11.20 -43.17 17.54
CA ASN A 218 -9.94 -43.44 16.83
C ASN A 218 -10.11 -43.08 15.34
N ASP A 219 -9.98 -41.80 15.02
CA ASP A 219 -10.07 -41.31 13.65
C ASP A 219 -8.73 -41.50 12.92
N LEU A 220 -8.63 -42.59 12.14
CA LEU A 220 -7.49 -42.91 11.28
C LEU A 220 -7.45 -41.97 10.06
N THR A 221 -7.13 -40.71 10.31
CA THR A 221 -6.88 -39.74 9.24
C THR A 221 -5.62 -40.13 8.47
N PRO A 222 -5.66 -40.18 7.13
CA PRO A 222 -4.49 -40.53 6.33
C PRO A 222 -3.43 -39.45 6.51
N ASN A 223 -2.18 -39.87 6.76
CA ASN A 223 -1.03 -38.98 6.91
C ASN A 223 -0.89 -38.08 5.68
N LYS A 224 -1.43 -36.86 5.77
CA LYS A 224 -1.22 -35.81 4.77
C LYS A 224 0.30 -35.56 4.73
N PRO A 225 0.97 -35.65 3.56
CA PRO A 225 2.40 -35.46 3.49
C PRO A 225 2.73 -34.08 4.06
N VAL A 226 3.55 -34.06 5.11
CA VAL A 226 4.10 -32.83 5.69
C VAL A 226 5.11 -32.29 4.69
N VAL A 227 4.61 -31.49 3.74
CA VAL A 227 5.44 -30.61 2.93
C VAL A 227 6.19 -29.75 3.94
N LYS A 228 7.52 -29.89 3.96
CA LYS A 228 8.36 -28.95 4.70
C LYS A 228 8.42 -27.70 3.87
N ASP A 229 7.68 -26.68 4.27
CA ASP A 229 7.71 -25.38 3.63
C ASP A 229 9.14 -24.84 3.71
N GLU A 230 9.82 -24.77 2.57
CA GLU A 230 11.16 -24.18 2.53
C GLU A 230 11.05 -22.68 2.81
N PRO A 231 11.98 -22.11 3.60
CA PRO A 231 11.97 -20.69 3.94
C PRO A 231 12.08 -19.86 2.65
N THR A 232 10.94 -19.30 2.25
CA THR A 232 10.78 -18.55 0.99
C THR A 232 11.00 -17.07 1.28
N ASP A 233 11.85 -16.42 0.47
CA ASP A 233 12.09 -14.98 0.56
C ASP A 233 10.77 -14.18 0.49
N LEU A 234 10.74 -13.04 1.18
CA LEU A 234 9.63 -12.10 1.17
C LEU A 234 10.04 -10.84 0.42
N PHE A 235 9.11 -10.34 -0.39
CA PHE A 235 9.23 -9.08 -1.11
C PHE A 235 8.26 -8.08 -0.49
N GLU A 236 8.77 -6.91 -0.13
CA GLU A 236 7.96 -5.79 0.37
C GLU A 236 8.17 -4.55 -0.51
N ILE A 237 7.13 -3.74 -0.63
CA ILE A 237 7.21 -2.35 -1.07
C ILE A 237 6.84 -1.50 0.13
N HIS A 238 7.62 -0.46 0.40
CA HIS A 238 7.33 0.53 1.44
C HIS A 238 7.24 1.91 0.82
N THR A 239 6.21 2.68 1.18
CA THR A 239 6.09 4.10 0.89
C THR A 239 6.14 4.83 2.22
N ILE A 240 7.30 5.44 2.51
CA ILE A 240 7.55 6.16 3.75
C ILE A 240 7.31 7.66 3.53
N ILE A 241 6.48 8.25 4.38
CA ILE A 241 6.04 9.65 4.27
C ILE A 241 6.41 10.36 5.57
N PRO A 242 7.53 11.09 5.62
CA PRO A 242 7.93 11.87 6.79
C PRO A 242 7.17 13.19 6.85
N ARG A 243 6.59 13.50 8.00
CA ARG A 243 5.97 14.79 8.34
C ARG A 243 6.67 15.37 9.55
N MET A 244 7.82 15.98 9.29
CA MET A 244 8.75 16.47 10.32
C MET A 244 8.13 17.57 11.18
N GLU A 245 7.23 18.37 10.60
CA GLU A 245 6.44 19.42 11.27
C GLU A 245 5.40 18.87 12.26
N ALA A 246 5.05 17.59 12.13
CA ALA A 246 4.13 16.86 13.00
C ALA A 246 4.84 15.78 13.84
N GLU A 247 6.18 15.75 13.81
CA GLU A 247 7.02 14.73 14.48
C GLU A 247 6.54 13.29 14.22
N ILE A 248 6.04 13.00 13.01
CA ILE A 248 5.48 11.69 12.65
C ILE A 248 5.96 11.23 11.27
N ALA A 249 6.22 9.94 11.12
CA ALA A 249 6.42 9.31 9.83
C ALA A 249 5.43 8.15 9.64
N TYR A 250 4.90 8.04 8.42
CA TYR A 250 4.00 6.98 7.99
C TYR A 250 4.74 5.97 7.11
N ASP A 251 4.40 4.68 7.21
CA ASP A 251 4.85 3.61 6.32
C ASP A 251 3.64 2.85 5.78
N PHE A 252 3.39 2.99 4.48
CA PHE A 252 2.42 2.20 3.73
C PHE A 252 3.16 1.06 3.05
N TYR A 253 2.93 -0.18 3.50
CA TYR A 253 3.71 -1.32 3.05
C TYR A 253 2.86 -2.45 2.45
N ALA A 254 3.37 -3.10 1.41
CA ALA A 254 2.75 -4.25 0.76
C ALA A 254 3.73 -5.42 0.74
N ARG A 255 3.32 -6.61 1.20
CA ARG A 255 4.16 -7.82 1.38
C ARG A 255 3.66 -8.99 0.55
N ALA A 256 4.57 -9.76 -0.05
CA ALA A 256 4.26 -10.98 -0.79
C ALA A 256 5.44 -11.98 -0.81
N HIS A 257 5.19 -13.25 -1.18
CA HIS A 257 6.26 -14.24 -1.40
C HIS A 257 6.96 -14.12 -2.77
N ASN A 258 6.43 -13.29 -3.67
CA ASN A 258 6.99 -13.06 -5.00
C ASN A 258 6.38 -11.81 -5.64
N LEU A 259 7.07 -11.28 -6.66
CA LEU A 259 6.65 -10.10 -7.41
C LEU A 259 5.30 -10.28 -8.14
N LEU A 260 4.88 -11.50 -8.47
CA LEU A 260 3.59 -11.75 -9.12
C LEU A 260 2.41 -11.54 -8.16
N GLN A 261 2.53 -12.05 -6.92
CA GLN A 261 1.57 -11.79 -5.84
C GLN A 261 1.52 -10.29 -5.49
N LEU A 262 2.67 -9.61 -5.46
CA LEU A 262 2.75 -8.19 -5.17
C LEU A 262 2.06 -7.36 -6.28
N LYS A 263 2.34 -7.67 -7.54
CA LYS A 263 1.66 -7.08 -8.70
C LYS A 263 0.15 -7.34 -8.71
N ALA A 264 -0.30 -8.47 -8.17
CA ALA A 264 -1.73 -8.78 -8.05
C ALA A 264 -2.49 -7.88 -7.07
N ILE A 265 -1.78 -7.16 -6.18
CA ILE A 265 -2.37 -6.18 -5.24
C ILE A 265 -1.96 -4.72 -5.51
N ASP A 266 -1.23 -4.45 -6.59
CA ASP A 266 -0.71 -3.12 -6.95
C ASP A 266 -1.83 -2.05 -7.01
N ALA A 267 -2.89 -2.30 -7.78
CA ALA A 267 -4.03 -1.37 -7.88
C ALA A 267 -4.75 -1.10 -6.53
N ILE A 268 -4.72 -2.07 -5.61
CA ILE A 268 -5.27 -1.91 -4.26
C ILE A 268 -4.31 -1.11 -3.38
N THR A 269 -3.00 -1.34 -3.52
CA THR A 269 -1.93 -0.61 -2.82
C THR A 269 -1.93 0.86 -3.21
N GLN A 270 -2.02 1.16 -4.51
CA GLN A 270 -2.15 2.53 -5.03
C GLN A 270 -3.41 3.21 -4.49
N LYS A 271 -4.58 2.57 -4.59
CA LYS A 271 -5.82 3.14 -4.06
C LYS A 271 -5.76 3.34 -2.54
N PHE A 272 -5.16 2.42 -1.78
CA PHE A 272 -4.98 2.55 -0.33
C PHE A 272 -4.15 3.79 0.03
N MET A 273 -3.00 4.00 -0.63
CA MET A 273 -2.17 5.21 -0.43
C MET A 273 -2.85 6.51 -0.91
N GLN A 274 -3.65 6.45 -1.97
CA GLN A 274 -4.41 7.61 -2.48
C GLN A 274 -5.70 7.91 -1.68
N SER A 275 -6.20 6.93 -0.92
CA SER A 275 -7.39 7.09 -0.07
C SER A 275 -7.11 7.78 1.26
N VAL A 276 -5.85 8.09 1.54
CA VAL A 276 -5.41 8.73 2.77
C VAL A 276 -5.97 10.14 2.82
N VAL A 277 -6.94 10.34 3.70
CA VAL A 277 -7.32 11.68 4.15
C VAL A 277 -6.53 11.93 5.42
N LEU A 278 -5.59 12.88 5.36
CA LEU A 278 -5.07 13.51 6.56
C LEU A 278 -6.25 14.14 7.29
N ASN A 279 -6.67 13.57 8.42
CA ASN A 279 -7.50 14.33 9.34
C ASN A 279 -6.60 15.47 9.79
N SER A 280 -7.03 16.70 9.53
CA SER A 280 -6.25 17.88 9.83
C SER A 280 -5.66 17.80 11.24
N LEU A 281 -4.33 17.71 11.30
CA LEU A 281 -3.59 17.77 12.55
C LEU A 281 -3.77 19.19 13.07
N LYS A 282 -4.77 19.34 13.93
CA LYS A 282 -5.09 20.57 14.63
C LYS A 282 -3.93 20.89 15.56
N LEU A 283 -3.04 21.75 15.08
CA LEU A 283 -2.01 22.38 15.89
C LEU A 283 -2.69 23.40 16.80
N TYR A 284 -3.12 22.93 17.97
CA TYR A 284 -3.72 23.78 18.99
C TYR A 284 -2.67 24.77 19.51
N VAL A 285 -2.93 26.06 19.31
CA VAL A 285 -2.19 27.16 19.94
C VAL A 285 -2.63 27.32 21.39
N SER A 286 -3.87 26.97 21.72
CA SER A 286 -4.33 26.73 23.09
C SER A 286 -5.42 25.67 23.13
N GLU A 287 -5.33 24.78 24.13
CA GLU A 287 -6.35 23.77 24.49
C GLU A 287 -7.41 24.31 25.49
N ASP A 288 -7.38 25.60 25.86
CA ASP A 288 -8.48 26.26 26.60
C ASP A 288 -9.31 27.17 25.68
N PRO A 289 -10.54 26.78 25.30
CA PRO A 289 -11.47 27.62 24.53
C PRO A 289 -11.77 29.01 25.13
N LYS A 290 -11.42 29.26 26.41
CA LYS A 290 -11.52 30.59 27.05
C LYS A 290 -10.30 31.47 26.79
N GLU A 291 -9.13 30.89 26.60
CA GLU A 291 -7.91 31.62 26.23
C GLU A 291 -7.93 32.00 24.75
N CYS A 292 -8.47 31.13 23.91
CA CYS A 292 -8.72 31.37 22.49
C CYS A 292 -9.49 32.67 22.16
N LYS A 293 -10.26 33.21 23.11
CA LYS A 293 -10.96 34.51 22.95
C LYS A 293 -10.08 35.73 23.22
N LYS A 294 -8.82 35.52 23.61
CA LYS A 294 -7.84 36.55 24.02
C LYS A 294 -6.58 36.51 23.17
N ILE A 295 -6.34 35.39 22.49
CA ILE A 295 -5.19 35.17 21.61
C ILE A 295 -5.62 35.61 20.21
N SER A 296 -4.81 36.46 19.56
CA SER A 296 -4.86 36.59 18.10
C SER A 296 -4.04 35.44 17.55
N LEU A 297 -4.64 34.63 16.68
CA LEU A 297 -3.88 33.68 15.90
C LEU A 297 -3.18 34.45 14.77
N ASP A 298 -2.00 33.97 14.38
CA ASP A 298 -1.19 34.51 13.29
C ASP A 298 -0.76 33.30 12.45
N CYS A 299 -1.68 32.87 11.59
CA CYS A 299 -1.53 31.67 10.76
C CYS A 299 -0.85 32.02 9.44
N ASN A 300 -0.14 31.07 8.83
CA ASN A 300 0.53 31.30 7.54
C ASN A 300 -0.48 31.46 6.40
N ASP A 301 -0.06 31.99 5.24
CA ASP A 301 -0.92 32.25 4.06
C ASP A 301 -1.66 31.00 3.53
N ASN A 302 -1.23 29.79 3.91
CA ASN A 302 -1.81 28.48 3.56
C ASN A 302 -2.59 27.82 4.71
N GLU A 303 -2.83 28.54 5.80
CA GLU A 303 -3.49 28.04 7.01
C GLU A 303 -4.72 28.91 7.34
N GLU A 304 -5.77 28.28 7.85
CA GLU A 304 -6.94 28.97 8.39
C GLU A 304 -6.92 28.94 9.92
N GLU A 305 -7.54 29.94 10.55
CA GLU A 305 -7.85 29.90 11.97
C GLU A 305 -9.01 28.92 12.24
N PHE A 306 -8.85 28.05 13.24
CA PHE A 306 -9.96 27.25 13.76
C PHE A 306 -10.21 27.51 15.25
N PHE A 307 -11.49 27.46 15.63
CA PHE A 307 -11.97 27.55 17.01
C PHE A 307 -13.02 26.47 17.23
N ASP A 308 -12.84 25.64 18.24
CA ASP A 308 -13.82 24.60 18.59
C ASP A 308 -14.01 24.45 20.11
N LYS A 309 -14.59 23.33 20.52
CA LYS A 309 -14.89 23.02 21.93
C LYS A 309 -13.67 22.52 22.72
N ASP A 310 -12.60 22.15 22.03
CA ASP A 310 -11.39 21.54 22.58
C ASP A 310 -10.21 22.55 22.53
N GLY A 311 -10.30 23.62 21.73
CA GLY A 311 -9.35 24.73 21.73
C GLY A 311 -9.40 25.60 20.47
N CYS A 312 -8.25 26.13 20.07
CA CYS A 312 -8.06 26.90 18.85
C CYS A 312 -6.62 26.79 18.32
N GLY A 313 -6.43 27.11 17.05
CA GLY A 313 -5.11 27.16 16.43
C GLY A 313 -5.18 27.35 14.93
N CYS A 314 -4.09 27.03 14.25
CA CYS A 314 -3.98 27.09 12.80
C CYS A 314 -4.17 25.70 12.20
N ILE A 315 -4.94 25.62 11.12
CA ILE A 315 -5.20 24.39 10.37
C ILE A 315 -4.73 24.60 8.94
N ASN A 316 -3.85 23.74 8.44
CA ASN A 316 -3.50 23.73 7.03
C ASN A 316 -4.77 23.41 6.23
N HIS A 317 -5.27 24.39 5.48
CA HIS A 317 -6.35 24.13 4.53
C HIS A 317 -5.72 23.34 3.39
N PRO A 318 -6.19 22.11 3.08
CA PRO A 318 -5.70 21.41 1.90
C PRO A 318 -6.00 22.31 0.71
N GLN A 319 -4.97 22.76 -0.02
CA GLN A 319 -5.14 23.73 -1.11
C GLN A 319 -6.19 23.18 -2.07
N THR A 320 -7.41 23.69 -1.99
CA THR A 320 -8.45 23.41 -2.98
C THR A 320 -7.89 23.99 -4.26
N GLU A 321 -7.49 23.12 -5.19
CA GLU A 321 -6.83 23.52 -6.43
C GLU A 321 -7.53 24.78 -6.96
N GLU A 322 -6.86 25.94 -6.89
CA GLU A 322 -7.39 27.13 -7.49
C GLU A 322 -7.55 26.79 -8.95
N VAL A 323 -8.79 26.67 -9.41
CA VAL A 323 -9.08 26.37 -10.81
C VAL A 323 -8.69 27.61 -11.58
N TYR A 324 -7.42 27.65 -12.01
CA TYR A 324 -6.92 28.61 -12.97
C TYR A 324 -7.70 28.40 -14.27
N ASP A 325 -8.81 29.12 -14.42
CA ASP A 325 -9.53 29.29 -15.68
C ASP A 325 -8.53 29.85 -16.71
N ASN A 326 -8.03 28.97 -17.58
CA ASN A 326 -7.13 29.25 -18.70
C ASN A 326 -7.92 29.32 -20.02
#